data_AF-A0A1H9Y965-F1
#
_entry.id   AF-A0A1H9Y965-F1
#
_cell.length_a   1.000
_cell.length_b   1.000
_cell.length_c   1.000
_cell.angle_alpha   90.00
_cell.angle_beta   90.00
_cell.angle_gamma   90.00
#
_symmetry.space_group_name_H-M   'P 1'
#
loop_
_entity.id
_entity.type
_entity.pdbx_description
1 polymer ?
#
loop_
_entity_poly.entity_id
_entity_poly.type
_entity_poly.pdbx_seq_one_letter_code
_entity_poly.pdbx_strand_id
1 'polypeptide(L)'
;MFKLSANGRLTGAFISLGDLYVAYRKAKVEAYYENTHFHALAFTEYEQDLHENLTRLHQSLLKPGFAWAFDLAFIGDFAYLPKSIDSSVWESQADGHFRALDPLSDWEQRFHESTIRAPAKLRLIIRPTVNFQIVSALWIIKVGHLFDGVIKPAVSYGNRLRRSYNEFGDPRVDGPAINLTTTGLFAPYFSAYRT
;
A
#
# COMPACT_ATOMS: atom_id res chain seq x y z
N MET A 1 -25.56 3.64 -18.85
CA MET A 1 -26.17 4.99 -18.93
C MET A 1 -26.70 5.34 -17.54
N PHE A 2 -26.00 6.21 -16.79
CA PHE A 2 -26.40 6.58 -15.42
C PHE A 2 -27.40 7.73 -15.48
N LYS A 3 -28.61 7.55 -14.93
CA LYS A 3 -29.55 8.65 -14.73
C LYS A 3 -29.25 9.29 -13.38
N LEU A 4 -28.75 10.52 -13.39
CA LEU A 4 -28.70 11.39 -12.22
C LEU A 4 -30.14 11.77 -11.84
N SER A 5 -30.58 11.36 -10.66
CA SER A 5 -31.78 11.93 -10.04
C SER A 5 -31.44 13.28 -9.43
N ALA A 6 -32.38 14.23 -9.48
CA ALA A 6 -32.25 15.63 -9.08
C ALA A 6 -31.81 15.87 -7.62
N ASN A 7 -31.67 14.81 -6.80
CA ASN A 7 -31.28 14.89 -5.39
C ASN A 7 -29.91 14.29 -5.07
N GLY A 8 -29.04 14.02 -6.05
CA GLY A 8 -27.65 13.59 -5.81
C GLY A 8 -27.49 12.26 -5.05
N ARG A 9 -28.56 11.47 -4.90
CA ARG A 9 -28.53 10.16 -4.25
C ARG A 9 -28.19 9.10 -5.28
N LEU A 10 -27.06 8.43 -5.08
CA LEU A 10 -26.66 7.21 -5.78
C LEU A 10 -27.69 6.11 -5.45
N THR A 11 -28.60 5.81 -6.36
CA THR A 11 -29.58 4.73 -6.21
C THR A 11 -29.01 3.44 -6.77
N GLY A 12 -28.77 2.46 -5.89
CA GLY A 12 -27.94 1.27 -6.08
C GLY A 12 -26.71 1.39 -5.18
N ALA A 13 -26.51 0.46 -4.23
CA ALA A 13 -25.42 0.59 -3.26
C ALA A 13 -24.07 0.67 -4.02
N PHE A 14 -23.47 1.86 -4.05
CA PHE A 14 -22.20 2.16 -4.72
C PHE A 14 -21.08 1.17 -4.33
N ILE A 15 -21.20 0.61 -3.12
CA ILE A 15 -20.35 -0.42 -2.55
C ILE A 15 -21.23 -1.64 -2.23
N SER A 16 -21.02 -2.74 -2.94
CA SER A 16 -21.60 -4.05 -2.64
C SER A 16 -20.65 -4.89 -1.78
N LEU A 17 -21.17 -5.97 -1.16
CA LEU A 17 -20.33 -6.94 -0.47
C LEU A 17 -19.34 -7.63 -1.44
N GLY A 18 -19.78 -7.91 -2.68
CA GLY A 18 -18.92 -8.46 -3.72
C GLY A 18 -17.72 -7.57 -4.06
N ASP A 19 -17.91 -6.24 -4.06
CA ASP A 19 -16.80 -5.29 -4.25
C ASP A 19 -15.76 -5.41 -3.14
N LEU A 20 -16.18 -5.65 -1.89
CA LEU A 20 -15.27 -5.85 -0.77
C LEU A 20 -14.47 -7.14 -0.89
N TYR A 21 -15.06 -8.23 -1.38
CA TYR A 21 -14.31 -9.46 -1.66
C TYR A 21 -13.23 -9.22 -2.72
N VAL A 22 -13.54 -8.48 -3.79
CA VAL A 22 -12.55 -8.12 -4.81
C VAL A 22 -11.46 -7.25 -4.19
N ALA A 23 -11.83 -6.19 -3.46
CA ALA A 23 -10.89 -5.28 -2.82
C ALA A 23 -9.99 -6.00 -1.79
N TYR A 24 -10.53 -6.95 -1.03
CA TYR A 24 -9.76 -7.77 -0.09
C TYR A 24 -8.73 -8.64 -0.79
N ARG A 25 -9.09 -9.36 -1.87
CA ARG A 25 -8.11 -10.17 -2.62
C ARG A 25 -6.96 -9.30 -3.14
N LYS A 26 -7.30 -8.10 -3.64
CA LYS A 26 -6.30 -7.11 -4.08
C LYS A 26 -5.41 -6.67 -2.93
N ALA A 27 -6.00 -6.24 -1.81
CA ALA A 27 -5.26 -5.76 -0.63
C ALA A 27 -4.32 -6.84 -0.06
N LYS A 28 -4.77 -8.09 0.02
CA LYS A 28 -3.95 -9.22 0.47
C LYS A 28 -2.70 -9.39 -0.38
N VAL A 29 -2.84 -9.30 -1.71
CA VAL A 29 -1.71 -9.47 -2.63
C VAL A 29 -0.70 -8.35 -2.48
N GLU A 30 -1.15 -7.10 -2.36
CA GLU A 30 -0.25 -5.96 -2.11
C GLU A 30 0.47 -6.11 -0.76
N ALA A 31 -0.25 -6.52 0.29
CA ALA A 31 0.31 -6.79 1.61
C ALA A 31 1.32 -7.95 1.63
N TYR A 32 1.13 -8.96 0.78
CA TYR A 32 2.05 -10.10 0.66
C TYR A 32 3.39 -9.71 0.03
N TYR A 33 3.38 -8.78 -0.94
CA TYR A 33 4.61 -8.30 -1.59
C TYR A 33 5.27 -7.13 -0.84
N GLU A 34 4.64 -6.61 0.22
CA GLU A 34 5.21 -5.57 1.08
C GLU A 34 6.21 -6.19 2.06
N ASN A 35 7.50 -5.85 1.89
CA ASN A 35 8.59 -6.42 2.69
C ASN A 35 8.91 -5.59 3.95
N THR A 36 8.25 -4.46 4.15
CA THR A 36 8.57 -3.53 5.25
C THR A 36 7.77 -3.79 6.52
N HIS A 37 6.66 -4.53 6.47
CA HIS A 37 5.84 -4.83 7.65
C HIS A 37 5.18 -6.21 7.57
N PHE A 38 4.99 -6.86 8.72
CA PHE A 38 4.44 -8.22 8.84
C PHE A 38 2.91 -8.28 8.66
N HIS A 39 2.39 -7.77 7.55
CA HIS A 39 0.95 -7.81 7.27
C HIS A 39 0.42 -9.22 7.02
N ALA A 40 1.27 -10.17 6.62
CA ALA A 40 0.88 -11.54 6.33
C ALA A 40 0.16 -12.22 7.51
N LEU A 41 0.62 -12.00 8.75
CA LEU A 41 -0.03 -12.56 9.94
C LEU A 41 -1.42 -11.94 10.14
N ALA A 42 -1.53 -10.61 10.07
CA ALA A 42 -2.81 -9.91 10.25
C ALA A 42 -3.86 -10.33 9.21
N PHE A 43 -3.46 -10.56 7.95
CA PHE A 43 -4.38 -11.09 6.93
C PHE A 43 -4.77 -12.55 7.20
N THR A 44 -3.85 -13.36 7.71
CA THR A 44 -4.13 -14.77 8.09
C THR A 44 -5.15 -14.85 9.22
N GLU A 45 -5.03 -13.98 10.23
CA GLU A 45 -6.00 -13.86 11.32
C GLU A 45 -7.35 -13.34 10.82
N TYR A 46 -7.35 -12.32 9.96
CA TYR A 46 -8.57 -11.75 9.38
C TYR A 46 -9.35 -12.76 8.54
N GLU A 47 -8.66 -13.71 7.90
CA GLU A 47 -9.23 -14.74 7.04
C GLU A 47 -10.01 -15.83 7.76
N GLN A 48 -9.77 -16.02 9.07
CA GLN A 48 -10.46 -17.06 9.84
C GLN A 48 -11.98 -16.86 9.82
N ASP A 49 -12.43 -15.60 9.85
CA ASP A 49 -13.84 -15.19 9.81
C ASP A 49 -14.09 -14.18 8.67
N LEU A 50 -13.61 -14.51 7.46
CA LEU A 50 -13.58 -13.57 6.33
C LEU A 50 -14.96 -12.96 6.01
N HIS A 51 -16.01 -13.78 5.98
CA HIS A 51 -17.34 -13.33 5.58
C HIS A 51 -17.93 -12.35 6.61
N GLU A 52 -17.79 -12.68 7.88
CA GLU A 52 -18.24 -11.90 9.03
C GLU A 52 -17.48 -10.57 9.09
N ASN A 53 -16.16 -10.62 8.88
CA ASN A 53 -15.31 -9.44 8.88
C ASN A 53 -15.65 -8.48 7.73
N LEU A 54 -15.85 -9.00 6.50
CA LEU A 54 -16.26 -8.18 5.36
C LEU A 54 -17.68 -7.65 5.50
N THR A 55 -18.60 -8.41 6.10
CA THR A 55 -19.96 -7.96 6.37
C THR A 55 -19.98 -6.84 7.40
N ARG A 56 -19.19 -6.96 8.48
CA ARG A 56 -19.02 -5.90 9.48
C ARG A 56 -18.40 -4.65 8.88
N LEU A 57 -17.38 -4.82 8.02
CA LEU A 57 -16.77 -3.72 7.27
C LEU A 57 -17.80 -3.03 6.37
N HIS A 58 -18.58 -3.80 5.60
CA HIS A 58 -19.64 -3.27 4.73
C HIS A 58 -20.64 -2.42 5.49
N GLN A 59 -21.15 -2.94 6.61
CA GLN A 59 -22.07 -2.21 7.48
C GLN A 59 -21.43 -0.92 8.02
N SER A 60 -20.16 -0.98 8.44
CA SER A 60 -19.41 0.20 8.92
C SER A 60 -19.28 1.29 7.85
N LEU A 61 -18.96 0.91 6.61
CA LEU A 61 -18.82 1.84 5.49
C LEU A 61 -20.13 2.50 5.07
N LEU A 62 -21.26 1.82 5.26
CA LEU A 62 -22.59 2.34 4.94
C LEU A 62 -23.20 3.20 6.06
N LYS A 63 -22.57 3.26 7.25
CA LYS A 63 -23.04 4.15 8.31
C LYS A 63 -22.91 5.62 7.89
N PRO A 64 -23.97 6.43 8.04
CA PRO A 64 -23.89 7.87 7.80
C PRO A 64 -22.81 8.54 8.64
N GLY A 65 -22.18 9.59 8.10
CA GLY A 65 -21.22 10.43 8.82
C GLY A 65 -19.75 9.99 8.73
N PHE A 66 -19.43 8.87 8.08
CA PHE A 66 -18.06 8.44 7.79
C PHE A 66 -17.13 8.40 9.02
N ALA A 67 -17.65 8.08 10.20
CA ALA A 67 -16.90 8.13 11.46
C ALA A 67 -15.61 7.28 11.46
N TRP A 68 -15.61 6.18 10.71
CA TRP A 68 -14.44 5.31 10.54
C TRP A 68 -13.22 6.05 9.96
N ALA A 69 -13.43 7.12 9.18
CA ALA A 69 -12.35 7.87 8.54
C ALA A 69 -11.54 8.73 9.51
N PHE A 70 -12.01 8.88 10.75
CA PHE A 70 -11.32 9.58 11.83
C PHE A 70 -10.93 8.66 12.98
N ASP A 71 -11.24 7.37 12.87
CA ASP A 71 -10.94 6.37 13.90
C ASP A 71 -9.56 5.75 13.65
N LEU A 72 -8.60 6.06 14.51
CA LEU A 72 -7.25 5.49 14.43
C LEU A 72 -7.24 3.97 14.67
N ALA A 73 -8.17 3.42 15.44
CA ALA A 73 -8.29 1.98 15.60
C ALA A 73 -8.75 1.30 14.29
N PHE A 74 -9.46 2.05 13.44
CA PHE A 74 -9.83 1.60 12.10
C PHE A 74 -8.70 1.83 11.08
N ILE A 75 -8.08 2.99 11.07
CA ILE A 75 -7.05 3.35 10.07
C ILE A 75 -5.76 2.56 10.31
N GLY A 76 -5.35 2.44 11.58
CA GLY A 76 -4.07 1.90 12.00
C GLY A 76 -3.14 3.00 12.52
N ASP A 77 -1.89 2.64 12.70
CA ASP A 77 -0.87 3.52 13.28
C ASP A 77 0.34 3.66 12.35
N PHE A 78 1.50 3.96 12.91
CA PHE A 78 2.75 4.10 12.18
C PHE A 78 3.90 3.39 12.89
N ALA A 79 4.97 3.10 12.14
CA ALA A 79 6.23 2.61 12.67
C ALA A 79 7.42 3.33 12.03
N TYR A 80 8.55 3.28 12.71
CA TYR A 80 9.83 3.72 12.18
C TYR A 80 10.66 2.51 11.77
N LEU A 81 11.08 2.47 10.51
CA LEU A 81 12.00 1.46 10.00
C LEU A 81 13.39 2.02 9.80
N PRO A 82 14.45 1.24 10.07
CA PRO A 82 15.80 1.61 9.67
C PRO A 82 15.86 1.89 8.16
N LYS A 83 16.35 3.07 7.78
CA LYS A 83 16.58 3.44 6.37
C LYS A 83 18.06 3.37 6.02
N SER A 84 18.91 3.94 6.88
CA SER A 84 20.35 3.96 6.72
C SER A 84 21.02 4.39 8.02
N ILE A 85 22.27 4.00 8.19
CA ILE A 85 23.14 4.50 9.26
C ILE A 85 24.28 5.27 8.59
N ASP A 86 24.59 6.44 9.13
CA ASP A 86 25.74 7.22 8.69
C ASP A 86 26.93 6.93 9.61
N SER A 87 27.88 6.11 9.12
CA SER A 87 29.06 5.74 9.87
C SER A 87 30.28 6.62 9.60
N SER A 88 30.11 7.75 8.89
CA SER A 88 31.22 8.66 8.56
C SER A 88 31.90 9.24 9.80
N VAL A 89 31.16 9.36 10.92
CA VAL A 89 31.68 9.75 12.24
C VAL A 89 32.74 8.79 12.80
N TRP A 90 32.87 7.59 12.23
CA TRP A 90 33.87 6.59 12.61
C TRP A 90 35.05 6.52 11.64
N GLU A 91 35.03 7.28 10.55
CA GLU A 91 36.05 7.21 9.50
C GLU A 91 37.15 8.25 9.67
N SER A 92 36.98 9.24 10.54
CA SER A 92 37.87 10.41 10.61
C SER A 92 39.21 10.19 11.34
N GLN A 93 39.47 9.02 11.93
CA GLN A 93 40.70 8.76 12.72
C GLN A 93 41.42 7.43 12.45
N ALA A 94 40.93 6.58 11.56
CA ALA A 94 41.56 5.29 11.26
C ALA A 94 42.48 5.42 10.03
N ASP A 95 43.79 5.43 10.25
CA ASP A 95 44.85 5.52 9.22
C ASP A 95 45.03 4.21 8.42
N GLY A 96 44.06 3.28 8.50
CA GLY A 96 44.13 1.98 7.86
C GLY A 96 42.77 1.46 7.43
N HIS A 97 42.67 1.00 6.17
CA HIS A 97 41.51 0.32 5.61
C HIS A 97 41.31 -1.11 6.15
N PHE A 98 41.62 -1.35 7.43
CA PHE A 98 41.42 -2.65 8.04
C PHE A 98 39.98 -2.74 8.54
N ARG A 99 39.27 -3.77 8.07
CA ARG A 99 37.91 -4.12 8.50
C ARG A 99 37.96 -5.51 9.10
N ALA A 100 37.23 -5.75 10.18
CA ALA A 100 37.03 -7.12 10.63
C ALA A 100 36.19 -7.88 9.60
N LEU A 101 36.43 -9.19 9.45
CA LEU A 101 35.61 -10.04 8.56
C LEU A 101 34.19 -10.23 9.09
N ASP A 102 34.01 -10.19 10.42
CA ASP A 102 32.71 -10.24 11.06
C ASP A 102 32.13 -8.82 11.19
N PRO A 103 30.99 -8.50 10.54
CA PRO A 103 30.36 -7.19 10.60
C PRO A 103 29.91 -6.77 12.00
N LEU A 104 29.56 -7.72 12.88
CA LEU A 104 29.15 -7.40 14.25
C LEU A 104 30.35 -6.97 15.07
N SER A 105 31.43 -7.74 15.02
CA SER A 105 32.71 -7.39 15.64
C SER A 105 33.28 -6.07 15.09
N ASP A 106 33.23 -5.84 13.76
CA ASP A 106 33.67 -4.59 13.13
C ASP A 106 32.88 -3.38 13.68
N TRP A 107 31.56 -3.54 13.79
CA TRP A 107 30.67 -2.51 14.32
C TRP A 107 31.00 -2.16 15.78
N GLU A 108 31.10 -3.18 16.63
CA GLU A 108 31.42 -2.99 18.05
C GLU A 108 32.78 -2.32 18.22
N GLN A 109 33.80 -2.81 17.51
CA GLN A 109 35.14 -2.23 17.54
C GLN A 109 35.13 -0.75 17.14
N ARG A 110 34.49 -0.39 16.02
CA ARG A 110 34.41 1.00 15.54
C ARG A 110 33.65 1.92 16.49
N PHE A 111 32.61 1.41 17.14
CA PHE A 111 31.91 2.15 18.18
C PHE A 111 32.79 2.36 19.42
N HIS A 112 33.55 1.34 19.83
CA HIS A 112 34.47 1.45 20.98
C HIS A 112 35.65 2.40 20.71
N GLU A 113 36.19 2.41 19.50
CA GLU A 113 37.28 3.31 19.09
C GLU A 113 36.82 4.78 19.00
N SER A 114 35.66 5.03 18.40
CA SER A 114 35.15 6.39 18.24
C SER A 114 34.43 6.93 19.47
N THR A 115 33.80 6.06 20.27
CA THR A 115 32.86 6.38 21.37
C THR A 115 31.63 7.21 20.98
N ILE A 116 31.45 7.49 19.69
CA ILE A 116 30.36 8.31 19.15
C ILE A 116 29.31 7.38 18.54
N ARG A 117 28.03 7.61 18.82
CA ARG A 117 26.95 6.83 18.18
C ARG A 117 26.76 7.29 16.74
N ALA A 118 26.81 6.36 15.79
CA ALA A 118 26.49 6.64 14.39
C ALA A 118 25.02 7.11 14.26
N PRO A 119 24.75 8.26 13.63
CA PRO A 119 23.39 8.73 13.45
C PRO A 119 22.60 7.80 12.51
N ALA A 120 21.46 7.34 13.00
CA ALA A 120 20.52 6.51 12.23
C ALA A 120 19.44 7.38 11.58
N LYS A 121 19.17 7.14 10.30
CA LYS A 121 18.02 7.69 9.59
C LYS A 121 16.92 6.64 9.58
N LEU A 122 15.73 7.03 10.02
CA LEU A 122 14.54 6.19 10.05
C LEU A 122 13.56 6.62 8.96
N ARG A 123 12.81 5.67 8.44
CA ARG A 123 11.67 5.89 7.54
C ARG A 123 10.39 5.72 8.35
N LEU A 124 9.58 6.77 8.39
CA LEU A 124 8.21 6.67 8.87
C LEU A 124 7.40 5.87 7.84
N ILE A 125 6.75 4.80 8.31
CA ILE A 125 5.83 3.99 7.51
C ILE A 125 4.48 3.92 8.20
N ILE A 126 3.42 3.83 7.40
CA ILE A 126 2.09 3.51 7.90
C ILE A 126 2.01 2.02 8.24
N ARG A 127 1.31 1.67 9.32
CA ARG A 127 0.93 0.31 9.69
C ARG A 127 -0.60 0.23 9.68
N PRO A 128 -1.20 0.10 8.49
CA PRO A 128 -2.64 0.16 8.35
C PRO A 128 -3.29 -1.14 8.82
N THR A 129 -4.51 -1.05 9.36
CA THR A 129 -5.31 -2.26 9.62
C THR A 129 -5.69 -2.96 8.32
N VAL A 130 -6.05 -4.23 8.39
CA VAL A 130 -6.57 -4.98 7.22
C VAL A 130 -7.81 -4.29 6.64
N ASN A 131 -8.73 -3.82 7.49
CA ASN A 131 -9.92 -3.08 7.04
C ASN A 131 -9.54 -1.83 6.23
N PHE A 132 -8.57 -1.03 6.69
CA PHE A 132 -8.16 0.18 5.99
C PHE A 132 -7.45 -0.12 4.66
N GLN A 133 -6.68 -1.20 4.61
CA GLN A 133 -6.08 -1.68 3.35
C GLN A 133 -7.15 -2.12 2.34
N ILE A 134 -8.19 -2.84 2.79
CA ILE A 134 -9.33 -3.22 1.94
C ILE A 134 -10.05 -1.96 1.42
N VAL A 135 -10.28 -0.96 2.28
CA VAL A 135 -10.90 0.32 1.88
C VAL A 135 -10.04 1.07 0.88
N SER A 136 -8.72 1.07 1.04
CA SER A 136 -7.78 1.69 0.09
C SER A 136 -7.84 1.01 -1.27
N ALA A 137 -7.84 -0.33 -1.31
CA ALA A 137 -8.03 -1.09 -2.55
C ALA A 137 -9.40 -0.81 -3.20
N LEU A 138 -10.47 -0.76 -2.40
CA LEU A 138 -11.81 -0.43 -2.87
C LEU A 138 -11.86 0.99 -3.47
N TRP A 139 -11.25 1.96 -2.80
CA TRP A 139 -11.18 3.34 -3.30
C TRP A 139 -10.44 3.40 -4.64
N ILE A 140 -9.32 2.68 -4.78
CA ILE A 140 -8.60 2.58 -6.05
C ILE A 140 -9.52 2.02 -7.15
N ILE A 141 -10.24 0.94 -6.85
CA ILE A 141 -11.15 0.27 -7.80
C ILE A 141 -12.31 1.17 -8.22
N LYS A 142 -12.89 1.94 -7.29
CA LYS A 142 -14.12 2.73 -7.53
C LYS A 142 -13.86 4.16 -8.01
N VAL A 143 -12.74 4.74 -7.61
CA VAL A 143 -12.45 6.18 -7.76
C VAL A 143 -11.03 6.41 -8.26
N GLY A 144 -10.03 5.81 -7.62
CA GLY A 144 -8.61 6.05 -7.94
C GLY A 144 -8.23 5.77 -9.39
N HIS A 145 -8.88 4.79 -10.02
CA HIS A 145 -8.64 4.47 -11.44
C HIS A 145 -9.03 5.56 -12.43
N LEU A 146 -9.93 6.48 -12.03
CA LEU A 146 -10.30 7.63 -12.85
C LEU A 146 -9.11 8.59 -12.93
N PHE A 147 -8.44 8.82 -11.81
CA PHE A 147 -7.24 9.64 -11.73
C PHE A 147 -6.05 8.97 -12.43
N ASP A 148 -5.83 7.68 -12.21
CA ASP A 148 -4.79 6.94 -12.93
C ASP A 148 -5.04 6.94 -14.45
N GLY A 149 -6.30 6.89 -14.86
CA GLY A 149 -6.71 6.75 -16.25
C GLY A 149 -6.41 7.96 -17.14
N VAL A 150 -6.41 9.16 -16.56
CA VAL A 150 -6.06 10.39 -17.31
C VAL A 150 -4.55 10.58 -17.49
N ILE A 151 -3.73 9.80 -16.79
CA ILE A 151 -2.27 9.91 -16.86
C ILE A 151 -1.73 9.16 -18.08
N LYS A 152 -1.06 9.88 -18.98
CA LYS A 152 -0.43 9.30 -20.17
C LYS A 152 0.68 8.30 -19.78
N PRO A 153 0.63 7.04 -20.25
CA PRO A 153 1.65 6.03 -19.93
C PRO A 153 3.08 6.44 -20.33
N ALA A 154 3.23 7.15 -21.45
CA ALA A 154 4.54 7.53 -21.99
C ALA A 154 5.36 8.50 -21.11
N VAL A 155 4.73 9.15 -20.12
CA VAL A 155 5.39 10.17 -19.28
C VAL A 155 5.33 9.84 -17.79
N SER A 156 4.84 8.66 -17.42
CA SER A 156 4.67 8.26 -16.02
C SER A 156 5.22 6.86 -15.78
N TYR A 157 6.32 6.82 -15.03
CA TYR A 157 7.03 5.59 -14.63
C TYR A 157 6.66 5.11 -13.22
N GLY A 158 5.65 5.71 -12.59
CA GLY A 158 5.17 5.30 -11.27
C GLY A 158 4.43 3.96 -11.30
N ASN A 159 4.01 3.47 -10.13
CA ASN A 159 3.16 2.29 -10.03
C ASN A 159 1.78 2.57 -10.65
N ARG A 160 1.58 2.11 -11.90
CA ARG A 160 0.34 2.25 -12.66
C ARG A 160 -0.60 1.08 -12.42
N LEU A 161 -1.91 1.33 -12.51
CA LEU A 161 -2.90 0.28 -12.40
C LEU A 161 -2.83 -0.69 -13.58
N ARG A 162 -3.01 -1.97 -13.30
CA ARG A 162 -3.13 -3.00 -14.32
C ARG A 162 -4.48 -2.91 -15.00
N ARG A 163 -4.48 -2.75 -16.32
CA ARG A 163 -5.70 -2.61 -17.14
C ARG A 163 -5.89 -3.80 -18.08
N SER A 164 -7.15 -4.08 -18.43
CA SER A 164 -7.55 -5.13 -19.37
C SER A 164 -8.05 -4.50 -20.67
N TYR A 165 -7.42 -4.80 -21.80
CA TYR A 165 -7.82 -4.29 -23.11
C TYR A 165 -9.04 -5.03 -23.70
N ASN A 166 -9.47 -6.12 -23.07
CA ASN A 166 -10.61 -6.92 -23.49
C ASN A 166 -11.94 -6.39 -22.93
N GLU A 167 -11.90 -5.41 -22.02
CA GLU A 167 -13.07 -4.84 -21.37
C GLU A 167 -13.18 -3.34 -21.68
N PHE A 168 -14.40 -2.90 -22.00
CA PHE A 168 -14.69 -1.48 -22.18
C PHE A 168 -14.47 -0.73 -20.86
N GLY A 169 -13.66 0.31 -20.92
CA GLY A 169 -13.34 1.14 -19.76
C GLY A 169 -14.51 1.97 -19.27
N ASP A 170 -14.25 2.69 -18.18
CA ASP A 170 -15.21 3.65 -17.66
C ASP A 170 -15.38 4.82 -18.66
N PRO A 171 -16.61 5.21 -19.03
CA PRO A 171 -16.85 6.25 -20.03
C PRO A 171 -16.28 7.63 -19.64
N ARG A 172 -15.90 7.82 -18.37
CA ARG A 172 -15.26 9.05 -17.88
C ARG A 172 -13.77 9.12 -18.21
N VAL A 173 -13.19 8.05 -18.74
CA VAL A 173 -11.76 7.95 -19.06
C VAL A 173 -11.59 7.30 -20.43
N ASP A 174 -10.79 7.92 -21.29
CA ASP A 174 -10.28 7.25 -22.49
C ASP A 174 -9.19 6.24 -22.11
N GLY A 175 -9.62 5.02 -21.81
CA GLY A 175 -8.69 3.92 -21.53
C GLY A 175 -9.36 2.60 -21.17
N PRO A 176 -8.62 1.49 -21.23
CA PRO A 176 -9.11 0.17 -20.86
C PRO A 176 -9.54 0.09 -19.39
N ALA A 177 -10.48 -0.82 -19.08
CA ALA A 177 -10.96 -1.05 -17.71
C ALA A 177 -9.84 -1.55 -16.79
N ILE A 178 -10.00 -1.36 -15.47
CA ILE A 178 -9.12 -2.00 -14.48
C ILE A 178 -9.28 -3.51 -14.60
N ASN A 179 -8.17 -4.23 -14.55
CA ASN A 179 -8.21 -5.69 -14.50
C ASN A 179 -8.57 -6.17 -13.08
N LEU A 180 -9.85 -6.48 -12.86
CA LEU A 180 -10.35 -6.98 -11.56
C LEU A 180 -10.06 -8.47 -11.34
N THR A 181 -9.78 -9.23 -12.41
CA THR A 181 -9.58 -10.69 -12.35
C THR A 181 -8.15 -11.10 -11.96
N THR A 182 -7.15 -10.24 -12.22
CA THR A 182 -5.77 -10.47 -11.79
C THR A 182 -5.63 -10.41 -10.27
N THR A 183 -4.56 -10.97 -9.72
CA THR A 183 -4.27 -10.95 -8.28
C THR A 183 -3.95 -9.55 -7.74
N GLY A 184 -2.96 -8.85 -8.32
CA GLY A 184 -2.56 -7.50 -7.87
C GLY A 184 -3.35 -6.36 -8.51
N LEU A 185 -3.26 -5.15 -7.93
CA LEU A 185 -3.82 -3.92 -8.51
C LEU A 185 -2.88 -3.30 -9.54
N PHE A 186 -1.58 -3.35 -9.28
CA PHE A 186 -0.59 -2.62 -10.05
C PHE A 186 0.07 -3.49 -11.13
N ALA A 187 0.52 -2.83 -12.19
CA ALA A 187 1.47 -3.42 -13.12
C ALA A 187 2.86 -3.53 -12.44
N PRO A 188 3.71 -4.50 -12.81
CA PRO A 188 5.02 -4.63 -12.22
C PRO A 188 5.84 -3.37 -12.51
N TYR A 189 6.36 -2.71 -11.47
CA TYR A 189 7.08 -1.43 -11.59
C TYR A 189 8.16 -1.44 -12.69
N PHE A 190 8.96 -2.51 -12.75
CA PHE A 190 10.07 -2.63 -13.69
C PHE A 190 9.65 -2.77 -15.17
N SER A 191 8.38 -3.04 -15.47
CA SER A 191 7.94 -3.14 -16.87
C SER A 191 8.03 -1.80 -17.61
N ALA A 192 7.90 -0.68 -16.88
CA ALA A 192 8.03 0.66 -17.45
C ALA A 192 9.47 1.07 -17.78
N TYR A 193 10.46 0.31 -17.30
CA TYR A 193 11.90 0.57 -17.46
C TYR A 193 12.58 -0.35 -18.48
N ARG A 194 11.84 -1.26 -19.13
CA ARG A 194 12.37 -2.07 -20.23
C ARG A 194 12.26 -1.27 -21.53
N THR A 195 13.40 -0.80 -22.03
CA THR A 195 13.58 -0.29 -23.40
C THR A 195 13.61 -1.44 -24.40
#